data_AF-A0AAX3P6K9-F1
#
_entry.id   AF-A0AAX3P6K9-F1
#
_cell.length_a   1.000
_cell.length_b   1.000
_cell.length_c   1.000
_cell.angle_alpha   90.00
_cell.angle_beta   90.00
_cell.angle_gamma   90.00
#
_symmetry.space_group_name_H-M   'P 1'
#
loop_
_entity.id
_entity.type
_entity.pdbx_description
1 polymer ?
#
loop_
_entity_poly.entity_id
_entity_poly.type
_entity_poly.pdbx_seq_one_letter_code
_entity_poly.pdbx_strand_id
1 'polypeptide(L)'
;MKKTLLAVTVSITLLGLTACNSENSSKEHIPLDLTIAHINDTHAHLDPTENALAIQPTGQELFKFNAKLGGYPRLKFKLDELRSQAANEGRNFMVLNGGDAFQGTLYFTQFKGEEESRLLSDMGIDQGEIVNILLKIKNSFLPTKQILIGL
;
A
#
# COMPACT_ATOMS: atom_id res chain seq x y z
N MET A 1 11.69 -20.42 61.32
CA MET A 1 11.76 -20.42 59.84
C MET A 1 10.40 -20.31 59.13
N LYS A 2 9.26 -20.67 59.75
CA LYS A 2 7.92 -20.57 59.11
C LYS A 2 7.32 -19.15 59.04
N LYS A 3 7.71 -18.24 59.96
CA LYS A 3 7.17 -16.87 60.04
C LYS A 3 7.75 -15.92 58.98
N THR A 4 9.01 -16.14 58.58
CA THR A 4 9.68 -15.39 57.50
C THR A 4 9.18 -15.81 56.12
N LEU A 5 8.78 -17.07 55.93
CA LEU A 5 8.21 -17.54 54.67
C LEU A 5 6.83 -16.94 54.38
N LEU A 6 6.02 -16.71 55.42
CA LEU A 6 4.68 -16.12 55.31
C LEU A 6 4.73 -14.62 54.96
N ALA A 7 5.74 -13.89 55.47
CA ALA A 7 5.91 -12.46 55.21
C ALA A 7 6.34 -12.17 53.76
N VAL A 8 7.16 -13.05 53.16
CA VAL A 8 7.59 -12.92 51.75
C VAL A 8 6.43 -13.16 50.80
N THR A 9 5.54 -14.11 51.10
CA THR A 9 4.37 -14.40 50.26
C THR A 9 3.31 -13.28 50.25
N VAL A 10 3.15 -12.57 51.37
CA VAL A 10 2.21 -11.42 51.47
C VAL A 10 2.77 -10.19 50.76
N SER A 11 4.09 -9.98 50.77
CA SER A 11 4.71 -8.85 50.07
C SER A 11 4.67 -9.01 48.55
N ILE A 12 4.83 -10.23 48.03
CA ILE A 12 4.77 -10.52 46.58
C ILE A 12 3.35 -10.38 46.03
N THR A 13 2.33 -10.70 46.84
CA THR A 13 0.92 -10.54 46.42
C THR A 13 0.47 -9.08 46.43
N LEU A 14 1.03 -8.23 47.30
CA LEU A 14 0.67 -6.81 47.36
C LEU A 14 1.27 -5.97 46.21
N LEU A 15 2.40 -6.41 45.63
CA LEU A 15 2.99 -5.81 44.42
C LEU A 15 2.27 -6.23 43.12
N GLY A 16 1.49 -7.31 43.15
CA GLY A 16 0.77 -7.83 41.97
C GLY A 16 -0.57 -7.15 41.68
N LEU A 17 -1.18 -6.47 42.66
CA LEU A 17 -2.52 -5.87 42.49
C LEU A 17 -2.52 -4.44 41.95
N THR A 18 -1.38 -3.75 41.91
CA THR A 18 -1.31 -2.36 41.39
C THR A 18 -1.16 -2.29 39.86
N ALA A 19 -1.06 -3.42 39.17
CA ALA A 19 -0.87 -3.48 37.71
C ALA A 19 -2.18 -3.62 36.90
N CYS A 20 -3.34 -3.71 37.56
CA CYS A 20 -4.64 -3.79 36.89
C CYS A 20 -5.49 -2.54 37.12
N ASN A 21 -4.90 -1.35 36.96
CA ASN A 21 -5.72 -0.20 36.59
C ASN A 21 -5.97 -0.32 35.09
N SER A 22 -6.99 -1.11 34.73
CA SER A 22 -7.51 -1.14 33.37
C SER A 22 -8.23 0.19 33.18
N GLU A 23 -7.45 1.23 32.89
CA GLU A 23 -7.99 2.51 32.46
C GLU A 23 -8.89 2.20 31.26
N ASN A 24 -10.17 2.48 31.43
CA ASN A 24 -11.08 2.71 30.31
C ASN A 24 -10.52 3.91 29.55
N SER A 25 -9.47 3.68 28.76
CA SER A 25 -9.07 4.54 27.68
C SER A 25 -10.24 4.52 26.73
N SER A 26 -11.10 5.53 26.83
CA SER A 26 -11.94 5.93 25.72
C SER A 26 -11.02 5.98 24.52
N LYS A 27 -11.12 4.99 23.62
CA LYS A 27 -10.30 4.93 22.41
C LYS A 27 -10.63 6.18 21.61
N GLU A 28 -9.80 7.20 21.78
CA GLU A 28 -9.91 8.43 21.04
C GLU A 28 -9.68 8.05 19.58
N HIS A 29 -10.74 8.18 18.77
CA HIS A 29 -10.67 7.90 17.34
C HIS A 29 -9.92 9.07 16.69
N ILE A 30 -8.59 8.95 16.61
CA ILE A 30 -7.75 9.88 15.89
C ILE A 30 -8.02 9.66 14.39
N PRO A 31 -8.51 10.67 13.64
CA PRO A 31 -8.70 10.53 12.21
C PRO A 31 -7.38 10.21 11.50
N LEU A 32 -7.38 9.14 10.69
CA LEU A 32 -6.22 8.76 9.88
C LEU A 32 -6.35 9.42 8.50
N ASP A 33 -5.51 10.42 8.23
CA ASP A 33 -5.35 10.95 6.89
C ASP A 33 -4.35 10.09 6.09
N LEU A 34 -4.87 9.39 5.09
CA LEU A 34 -4.13 8.44 4.27
C LEU A 34 -4.41 8.68 2.78
N THR A 35 -3.35 8.64 1.96
CA THR A 35 -3.46 8.49 0.51
C THR A 35 -2.98 7.11 0.10
N ILE A 36 -3.80 6.48 -0.73
CA ILE A 36 -3.55 5.14 -1.25
C ILE A 36 -3.33 5.29 -2.75
N ALA A 37 -2.13 4.94 -3.21
CA ALA A 37 -1.86 4.68 -4.61
C ALA A 37 -2.05 3.18 -4.86
N HIS A 38 -2.67 2.80 -5.97
CA HIS A 38 -2.81 1.40 -6.32
C HIS A 38 -2.50 1.14 -7.79
N ILE A 39 -1.94 -0.04 -8.06
CA ILE A 39 -1.67 -0.60 -9.40
C ILE A 39 -2.24 -2.02 -9.45
N ASN A 40 -2.53 -2.58 -10.62
CA ASN A 40 -2.98 -3.97 -10.75
C ASN A 40 -2.68 -4.49 -12.15
N ASP A 41 -2.72 -5.83 -12.32
CA ASP A 41 -2.74 -6.51 -13.62
C ASP A 41 -1.62 -6.04 -14.56
N THR A 42 -0.42 -5.81 -14.01
CA THR A 42 0.70 -5.30 -14.83
C THR A 42 1.27 -6.36 -15.77
N HIS A 43 0.99 -7.66 -15.56
CA HIS A 43 1.28 -8.75 -16.49
C HIS A 43 2.71 -8.72 -17.08
N ALA A 44 3.71 -8.46 -16.25
CA ALA A 44 5.12 -8.33 -16.65
C ALA A 44 5.40 -7.28 -17.75
N HIS A 45 4.57 -6.25 -17.91
CA HIS A 45 4.86 -5.09 -18.77
C HIS A 45 5.83 -4.13 -18.06
N LEU A 46 7.10 -4.52 -18.01
CA LEU A 46 8.16 -3.74 -17.37
C LEU A 46 8.46 -2.45 -18.16
N ASP A 47 8.43 -2.54 -19.49
CA ASP A 47 8.63 -1.42 -20.40
C ASP A 47 7.32 -0.76 -20.85
N PRO A 48 7.39 0.50 -21.32
CA PRO A 48 6.27 1.13 -21.99
C PRO A 48 5.79 0.39 -23.23
N THR A 49 4.48 0.30 -23.40
CA THR A 49 3.84 -0.22 -24.62
C THR A 49 3.45 0.91 -25.54
N GLU A 50 3.51 0.69 -26.86
CA GLU A 50 2.99 1.64 -27.84
C GLU A 50 1.47 1.47 -27.97
N ASN A 51 0.71 2.52 -27.74
CA ASN A 51 -0.76 2.49 -27.74
C ASN A 51 -1.31 3.55 -28.69
N ALA A 52 -2.25 3.14 -29.53
CA ALA A 52 -3.03 4.07 -30.35
C ALA A 52 -4.09 4.73 -29.48
N LEU A 53 -4.06 6.06 -29.42
CA LEU A 53 -4.99 6.89 -28.66
C LEU A 53 -5.77 7.80 -29.59
N ALA A 54 -6.96 8.18 -29.13
CA ALA A 54 -7.79 9.15 -29.79
C ALA A 54 -8.41 10.09 -28.77
N ILE A 55 -8.28 11.39 -28.99
CA ILE A 55 -8.85 12.44 -28.14
C ILE A 55 -9.77 13.30 -29.01
N GLN A 56 -10.99 13.56 -28.53
CA GLN A 56 -11.92 14.48 -29.18
C GLN A 56 -12.30 15.60 -28.21
N PRO A 57 -11.59 16.73 -28.22
CA PRO A 57 -11.98 17.90 -27.44
C PRO A 57 -13.33 18.44 -27.93
N THR A 58 -14.12 19.01 -27.02
CA THR A 58 -15.43 19.59 -27.36
C THR A 58 -15.29 20.67 -28.43
N GLY A 59 -16.00 20.52 -29.54
CA GLY A 59 -15.96 21.46 -30.67
C GLY A 59 -14.75 21.31 -31.60
N GLN A 60 -13.96 20.25 -31.46
CA GLN A 60 -12.82 19.93 -32.33
C GLN A 60 -12.97 18.55 -32.97
N GLU A 61 -12.22 18.32 -34.05
CA GLU A 61 -12.17 17.02 -34.72
C GLU A 61 -11.42 15.98 -33.89
N LEU A 62 -11.70 14.70 -34.15
CA LEU A 62 -11.04 13.57 -33.50
C LEU A 62 -9.55 13.53 -33.88
N PHE A 63 -8.68 13.71 -32.90
CA PHE A 63 -7.23 13.61 -33.08
C PHE A 63 -6.74 12.22 -32.68
N LYS A 64 -6.10 11.50 -33.61
CA LYS A 64 -5.52 10.17 -33.38
C LYS A 64 -3.99 10.24 -33.38
N PHE A 65 -3.36 9.57 -32.43
CA PHE A 65 -1.90 9.52 -32.31
C PHE A 65 -1.45 8.25 -31.59
N ASN A 66 -0.19 7.88 -31.75
CA ASN A 66 0.42 6.81 -30.96
C ASN A 66 1.21 7.44 -29.80
N ALA A 67 1.11 6.82 -28.63
CA ALA A 67 1.89 7.21 -27.47
C ALA A 67 2.34 5.96 -26.71
N LYS A 68 3.53 6.07 -26.11
CA LYS A 68 4.02 5.04 -25.19
C LYS A 68 3.36 5.20 -23.84
N LEU A 69 2.61 4.21 -23.37
CA LEU A 69 1.94 4.19 -22.06
C LEU A 69 2.59 3.20 -21.11
N GLY A 70 2.35 3.37 -19.81
CA GLY A 70 2.84 2.46 -18.78
C GLY A 70 4.35 2.36 -18.65
N GLY A 71 4.81 1.18 -18.22
CA GLY A 71 6.19 0.86 -17.90
C GLY A 71 6.57 1.21 -16.45
N TYR A 72 7.21 0.27 -15.76
CA TYR A 72 7.61 0.39 -14.36
C TYR A 72 8.43 1.65 -14.04
N PRO A 73 9.34 2.14 -14.91
CA PRO A 73 10.05 3.39 -14.66
C PRO A 73 9.11 4.60 -14.51
N ARG A 74 8.04 4.68 -15.30
CA ARG A 74 7.07 5.78 -15.21
C ARG A 74 6.16 5.63 -14.00
N LEU A 75 5.75 4.40 -13.69
CA LEU A 75 5.00 4.12 -12.47
C LEU A 75 5.81 4.54 -11.24
N LYS A 76 7.07 4.13 -11.14
CA LYS A 76 7.97 4.53 -10.05
C LYS A 76 8.09 6.04 -9.93
N PHE A 77 8.37 6.73 -11.04
CA PHE A 77 8.46 8.20 -11.05
C PHE A 77 7.18 8.85 -10.50
N LYS A 78 6.01 8.40 -10.96
CA LYS A 78 4.73 8.96 -10.52
C LYS A 78 4.44 8.64 -9.05
N LEU A 79 4.76 7.43 -8.59
CA LEU A 79 4.62 7.04 -7.19
C LEU A 79 5.51 7.89 -6.28
N ASP A 80 6.76 8.14 -6.67
CA ASP A 80 7.70 8.97 -5.91
C ASP A 80 7.22 10.44 -5.85
N GLU A 81 6.65 10.97 -6.94
CA GLU A 81 6.00 12.29 -6.95
C GLU A 81 4.80 12.34 -6.00
N LEU A 82 3.88 11.37 -6.08
CA LEU A 82 2.69 11.33 -5.22
C LEU A 82 3.04 11.13 -3.75
N ARG A 83 4.08 10.34 -3.45
CA ARG A 83 4.60 10.16 -2.09
C ARG A 83 5.12 11.49 -1.54
N SER A 84 5.84 12.24 -2.36
CA SER A 84 6.35 13.57 -1.98
C SER A 84 5.21 14.57 -1.76
N GLN A 85 4.17 14.54 -2.61
CA GLN A 85 2.99 15.39 -2.45
C GLN A 85 2.24 15.08 -1.15
N ALA A 86 1.99 13.80 -0.84
CA ALA A 86 1.36 13.39 0.40
C ALA A 86 2.16 13.83 1.64
N ALA A 87 3.49 13.70 1.60
CA ALA A 87 4.37 14.17 2.67
C ALA A 87 4.28 15.70 2.87
N ASN A 88 4.25 16.47 1.77
CA ASN A 88 4.08 17.94 1.83
C ASN A 88 2.72 18.36 2.40
N GLU A 89 1.68 17.55 2.19
CA GLU A 89 0.34 17.74 2.76
C GLU A 89 0.20 17.21 4.20
N GLY A 90 1.24 16.61 4.77
CA GLY A 90 1.20 16.01 6.10
C GLY A 90 0.36 14.73 6.19
N ARG A 91 0.17 14.02 5.06
CA ARG A 91 -0.65 12.80 4.98
C ARG A 91 0.21 11.55 4.91
N ASN A 92 -0.34 10.44 5.43
CA ASN A 92 0.28 9.14 5.26
C ASN A 92 0.15 8.68 3.80
N PHE A 93 1.09 7.85 3.34
CA PHE A 93 1.11 7.34 1.97
C PHE A 93 1.34 5.84 1.96
N MET A 94 0.50 5.10 1.22
CA MET A 94 0.63 3.66 1.03
C MET A 94 0.46 3.32 -0.44
N VAL A 95 1.31 2.42 -0.94
CA VAL A 95 1.19 1.87 -2.29
C VAL A 95 0.68 0.44 -2.18
N LEU A 96 -0.35 0.12 -2.94
CA LEU A 96 -0.87 -1.22 -3.09
C LEU A 96 -0.65 -1.69 -4.52
N ASN A 97 -0.38 -2.97 -4.67
CA ASN A 97 -0.60 -3.66 -5.94
C ASN A 97 -1.84 -4.55 -5.74
N GLY A 98 -2.64 -4.78 -6.79
CA GLY A 98 -3.90 -5.52 -6.75
C GLY A 98 -3.76 -6.99 -7.14
N GLY A 99 -2.58 -7.40 -7.60
CA GLY A 99 -2.30 -8.76 -8.06
C GLY A 99 -1.94 -8.79 -9.54
N ASP A 100 -1.75 -10.00 -10.08
CA ASP A 100 -1.47 -10.28 -11.49
C ASP A 100 -0.34 -9.42 -12.09
N ALA A 101 0.69 -9.19 -11.28
CA ALA A 101 1.89 -8.50 -11.72
C ALA A 101 2.81 -9.37 -12.58
N PHE A 102 2.70 -10.69 -12.42
CA PHE A 102 3.51 -11.67 -13.12
C PHE A 102 2.80 -12.17 -14.39
N GLN A 103 3.57 -12.79 -15.29
CA GLN A 103 3.11 -13.48 -16.50
C GLN A 103 2.32 -12.60 -17.49
N GLY A 104 2.91 -12.40 -18.67
CA GLY A 104 2.26 -11.66 -19.78
C GLY A 104 3.21 -11.19 -20.87
N THR A 105 4.51 -11.11 -20.60
CA THR A 105 5.56 -10.78 -21.58
C THR A 105 6.71 -11.80 -21.54
N LEU A 106 7.70 -11.62 -22.43
CA LEU A 106 8.93 -12.41 -22.42
C LEU A 106 9.77 -12.22 -21.15
N TYR A 107 9.57 -11.12 -20.41
CA TYR A 107 10.25 -10.89 -19.13
C TYR A 107 9.97 -12.03 -18.15
N PHE A 108 8.71 -12.40 -17.96
CA PHE A 108 8.37 -13.52 -17.08
C PHE A 108 8.94 -14.85 -17.58
N THR A 109 8.92 -15.10 -18.90
CA THR A 109 9.48 -16.33 -19.47
C THR A 109 10.97 -16.44 -19.19
N GLN A 110 11.70 -15.33 -19.30
CA GLN A 110 13.16 -15.26 -19.13
C GLN A 110 13.58 -15.25 -17.66
N PHE A 111 12.96 -14.41 -16.83
CA PHE A 111 13.38 -14.11 -15.46
C PHE A 111 12.52 -14.77 -14.38
N LYS A 112 11.44 -15.47 -14.76
CA LYS A 112 10.57 -16.23 -13.85
C LYS A 112 10.00 -15.41 -12.67
N GLY A 113 9.80 -14.10 -12.87
CA GLY A 113 9.26 -13.21 -11.85
C GLY A 113 10.30 -12.45 -11.01
N GLU A 114 11.59 -12.70 -11.19
CA GLU A 114 12.65 -12.06 -10.38
C GLU A 114 12.73 -10.55 -10.60
N GLU A 115 12.64 -10.10 -11.85
CA GLU A 115 12.71 -8.67 -12.19
C GLU A 115 11.44 -7.92 -11.78
N GLU A 116 10.26 -8.52 -11.97
CA GLU A 116 8.99 -8.00 -11.45
C GLU A 116 9.08 -7.86 -9.93
N SER A 117 9.64 -8.86 -9.26
CA SER A 117 9.78 -8.88 -7.80
C SER A 117 10.65 -7.73 -7.30
N ARG A 118 11.84 -7.59 -7.91
CA ARG A 118 12.79 -6.53 -7.64
C ARG A 118 12.17 -5.14 -7.86
N LEU A 119 11.53 -4.92 -9.00
CA LEU A 119 10.99 -3.61 -9.34
C LEU A 119 9.78 -3.21 -8.49
N LEU A 120 8.92 -4.16 -8.10
CA LEU A 120 7.86 -3.90 -7.11
C LEU A 120 8.46 -3.48 -5.76
N SER A 121 9.51 -4.16 -5.31
CA SER A 121 10.24 -3.79 -4.10
C SER A 121 10.84 -2.38 -4.22
N ASP A 122 11.44 -2.03 -5.36
CA ASP A 122 12.00 -0.68 -5.63
C ASP A 122 10.93 0.44 -5.63
N MET A 123 9.66 0.09 -5.82
CA MET A 123 8.51 1.00 -5.73
C MET A 123 7.93 1.09 -4.30
N GLY A 124 8.44 0.28 -3.36
CA GLY A 124 7.94 0.19 -1.99
C GLY A 124 6.66 -0.64 -1.88
N ILE A 125 6.51 -1.64 -2.74
CA ILE A 125 5.38 -2.60 -2.72
C ILE A 125 5.92 -3.93 -2.20
N ASP A 126 5.46 -4.34 -1.02
CA ASP A 126 5.83 -5.63 -0.45
C ASP A 126 5.21 -6.78 -1.25
N GLN A 127 6.05 -7.76 -1.59
CA GLN A 127 5.72 -8.95 -2.39
C GLN A 127 4.57 -9.81 -1.80
N GLY A 128 4.27 -9.67 -0.50
CA GLY A 128 3.51 -10.65 0.27
C GLY A 128 2.06 -10.29 0.65
N GLU A 129 1.60 -9.04 0.51
CA GLU A 129 0.38 -8.60 1.23
C GLU A 129 -0.71 -7.91 0.38
N ILE A 130 -0.82 -8.29 -0.88
CA ILE A 130 -1.67 -7.57 -1.83
C ILE A 130 -3.16 -7.97 -1.75
N VAL A 131 -3.49 -9.24 -1.48
CA VAL A 131 -4.90 -9.68 -1.45
C VAL A 131 -5.55 -9.49 -0.07
N ASN A 132 -4.77 -9.54 1.02
CA ASN A 132 -5.33 -9.62 2.38
C ASN A 132 -5.72 -8.26 2.98
N ILE A 133 -5.09 -7.16 2.52
CA ILE A 133 -5.36 -5.80 3.01
C ILE A 133 -6.63 -5.21 2.37
N LEU A 134 -6.87 -5.42 1.07
CA LEU A 134 -8.10 -4.94 0.39
C LEU A 134 -9.37 -5.60 0.96
N LEU A 135 -9.32 -6.90 1.31
CA LEU A 135 -10.41 -7.59 2.02
C LEU A 135 -10.65 -7.01 3.42
N LYS A 136 -9.60 -6.57 4.14
CA LYS A 136 -9.72 -5.93 5.45
C LYS A 136 -10.27 -4.50 5.35
N ILE A 137 -9.84 -3.71 4.36
CA ILE A 137 -10.29 -2.33 4.15
C ILE A 137 -11.76 -2.26 3.72
N LYS A 138 -12.25 -3.24 2.94
CA LYS A 138 -13.66 -3.29 2.52
C LYS A 138 -14.65 -3.39 3.70
N ASN A 139 -14.19 -3.85 4.86
CA ASN A 139 -14.99 -3.92 6.09
C ASN A 139 -14.90 -2.66 6.98
N SER A 140 -14.03 -1.70 6.66
CA SER A 140 -13.84 -0.48 7.44
C SER A 140 -13.99 0.74 6.55
N PHE A 141 -15.23 1.23 6.45
CA PHE A 141 -15.59 2.49 5.79
C PHE A 141 -14.68 3.65 6.25
N LEU A 142 -13.83 4.15 5.33
CA LEU A 142 -13.14 5.43 5.48
C LEU A 142 -13.37 6.28 4.22
N PRO A 143 -13.47 7.61 4.35
CA PRO A 143 -13.59 8.53 3.21
C PRO A 143 -12.24 8.65 2.50
N THR A 144 -11.88 7.65 1.70
CA THR A 144 -10.59 7.58 0.99
C THR A 144 -10.67 8.29 -0.35
N LYS A 145 -9.81 9.28 -0.60
CA LYS A 145 -9.54 9.77 -1.96
C LYS A 145 -8.75 8.71 -2.71
N GLN A 146 -9.40 7.99 -3.62
CA GLN A 146 -8.79 7.03 -4.52
C GLN A 146 -8.22 7.78 -5.74
N ILE A 147 -6.91 7.64 -5.97
CA ILE A 147 -6.27 8.06 -7.22
C ILE A 147 -5.98 6.77 -7.99
N LEU A 148 -6.81 6.50 -9.00
CA LEU A 148 -6.63 5.39 -9.93
C LEU A 148 -5.48 5.75 -10.87
N ILE A 149 -4.35 5.03 -10.76
CA ILE A 149 -3.28 5.08 -11.76
C ILE A 149 -3.53 3.90 -12.69
N GLY A 150 -4.46 4.08 -13.63
CA GLY A 150 -4.72 3.11 -14.69
C GLY A 150 -3.61 3.11 -15.73
N LEU A 151 -3.26 1.92 -16.21
CA LEU A 151 -2.52 1.72 -17.47
C LEU A 151 -3.40 2.09 -18.68
#